data_AF-A0A7I8ICD6-F1
#
_entry.id   AF-A0A7I8ICD6-F1
#
_cell.length_a   1.000
_cell.length_b   1.000
_cell.length_c   1.000
_cell.angle_alpha   90.00
_cell.angle_beta   90.00
_cell.angle_gamma   90.00
#
_symmetry.space_group_name_H-M   'P 1'
#
loop_
_entity.id
_entity.type
_entity.pdbx_description
1 polymer ?
#
loop_
_entity_poly.entity_id
_entity_poly.type
_entity_poly.pdbx_seq_one_letter_code
_entity_poly.pdbx_strand_id
1 'polypeptide(L)'
;MLLAALLWASVGAGLASTSDSGRFAAAMGGGLGTSVLITGNSTLISPNQTFEIGFFTLDGGSRWYFGIWYASIPIRTYVWVANRDSPSGFMTVRDDAGRDLWRTDNSEPAGAARLLDTGNLVLLSGDGEGRVVWESFDHPADTWLPGLSVSRRRIITSWRSPVDPSRGPYSLRLKPPNYGEFELIYENGVLSPITYWSTGNWTGDRFTGVPEMTVPYIYTFRFDKPFTPTLILRPFLTRFVVDSSGELRQYTWSAQSSSWNMFWSRPEDLCGVYARCGDMGLCREEGLRPCDCLPGFAPATRSRGTPTTSPAAAASTRLGAAVAATTTAAPAI
;
A
#
# COMPACT_ATOMS: atom_id res chain seq x y z
N MET A 1 36.92 -53.70 37.35
CA MET A 1 36.85 -53.82 35.87
C MET A 1 35.62 -53.06 35.43
N LEU A 2 35.79 -51.81 34.97
CA LEU A 2 36.00 -51.45 33.56
C LEU A 2 34.68 -51.59 32.76
N LEU A 3 34.22 -50.65 31.95
CA LEU A 3 34.69 -49.32 31.56
C LEU A 3 33.55 -48.62 30.76
N ALA A 4 33.69 -47.32 30.57
CA ALA A 4 32.83 -46.40 29.83
C ALA A 4 32.66 -46.72 28.32
N ALA A 5 31.62 -46.14 27.70
CA ALA A 5 31.74 -45.48 26.40
C ALA A 5 30.60 -44.46 26.18
N LEU A 6 30.98 -43.19 26.15
CA LEU A 6 30.23 -42.10 25.53
C LEU A 6 30.14 -42.33 24.02
N LEU A 7 29.03 -41.92 23.40
CA LEU A 7 29.01 -41.48 22.01
C LEU A 7 28.17 -40.20 21.89
N TRP A 8 28.88 -39.13 21.60
CA TRP A 8 28.34 -37.83 21.19
C TRP A 8 27.78 -37.94 19.77
N ALA A 9 26.64 -37.30 19.54
CA ALA A 9 26.30 -36.71 18.25
C ALA A 9 25.75 -35.31 18.51
N SER A 10 26.63 -34.32 18.32
CA SER A 10 26.29 -32.91 18.16
C SER A 10 25.71 -32.67 16.75
N VAL A 11 25.29 -31.42 16.52
CA VAL A 11 24.70 -30.82 15.30
C VAL A 11 23.17 -30.82 15.34
N GLY A 12 22.49 -29.70 15.50
CA GLY A 12 22.96 -28.32 15.64
C GLY A 12 21.82 -27.48 16.18
N ALA A 13 22.18 -26.42 16.90
CA ALA A 13 21.28 -25.35 17.23
C ALA A 13 20.75 -24.75 15.92
N GLY A 14 19.57 -25.20 15.49
CA GLY A 14 18.77 -24.46 14.54
C GLY A 14 18.46 -23.13 15.20
N LEU A 15 19.02 -22.07 14.64
CA LEU A 15 18.79 -20.68 15.02
C LEU A 15 17.28 -20.46 15.16
N ALA A 16 16.78 -20.49 16.40
CA ALA A 16 15.53 -19.87 16.73
C ALA A 16 15.76 -18.38 16.42
N SER A 17 15.19 -17.92 15.31
CA SER A 17 14.97 -16.50 15.04
C SER A 17 14.21 -15.95 16.24
N THR A 18 14.94 -15.37 17.18
CA THR A 18 14.39 -14.57 18.27
C THR A 18 13.62 -13.43 17.62
N SER A 19 12.29 -13.56 17.58
CA SER A 19 11.38 -12.50 17.19
C SER A 19 11.69 -11.27 18.04
N ASP A 20 12.30 -10.26 17.43
CA ASP A 20 12.78 -9.02 18.03
C ASP A 20 11.64 -8.05 18.36
N SER A 21 10.53 -8.61 18.79
CA SER A 21 9.23 -7.97 18.79
C SER A 21 9.03 -7.04 19.96
N GLY A 22 9.76 -7.13 21.07
CA GLY A 22 9.54 -6.25 22.24
C GLY A 22 9.87 -4.76 22.07
N ARG A 23 10.10 -4.27 20.84
CA ARG A 23 10.83 -3.02 20.54
C ARG A 23 9.98 -1.86 20.03
N PHE A 24 8.72 -2.07 19.69
CA PHE A 24 7.83 -1.02 19.16
C PHE A 24 6.59 -0.87 20.02
N ALA A 25 6.08 0.35 20.13
CA ALA A 25 4.87 0.65 20.88
C ALA A 25 3.97 1.63 20.13
N ALA A 26 2.68 1.33 20.09
CA ALA A 26 1.64 2.29 19.78
C ALA A 26 1.00 2.73 21.11
N ALA A 27 1.01 4.03 21.39
CA ALA A 27 0.49 4.59 22.63
C ALA A 27 -0.38 5.83 22.35
N MET A 28 -1.37 6.06 23.20
CA MET A 28 -2.19 7.27 23.21
C MET A 28 -1.75 8.17 24.37
N GLY A 29 -1.91 9.49 24.24
CA GLY A 29 -1.69 10.36 25.38
C GLY A 29 -1.87 11.85 25.11
N GLY A 30 -1.97 12.59 26.22
CA GLY A 30 -1.96 14.05 26.27
C GLY A 30 -1.93 14.53 27.72
N GLY A 31 -1.17 15.59 28.01
CA GLY A 31 -1.14 16.36 29.27
C GLY A 31 -0.79 15.63 30.58
N LEU A 32 -1.47 14.54 30.90
CA LEU A 32 -1.52 13.87 32.21
C LEU A 32 -1.11 12.38 32.19
N GLY A 33 -0.80 11.79 31.04
CA GLY A 33 -0.30 10.41 30.96
C GLY A 33 -0.30 9.82 29.54
N THR A 34 0.44 8.73 29.34
CA THR A 34 0.43 7.92 28.12
C THR A 34 -0.09 6.52 28.42
N SER A 35 -1.14 6.09 27.72
CA SER A 35 -1.64 4.72 27.75
C SER A 35 -1.07 3.94 26.57
N VAL A 36 -0.37 2.85 26.85
CA VAL A 36 0.16 1.95 25.82
C VAL A 36 -0.97 1.08 25.30
N LEU A 37 -1.18 1.08 23.98
CA LEU A 37 -2.24 0.35 23.31
C LEU A 37 -1.76 -1.01 22.78
N ILE A 38 -0.66 -1.00 22.04
CA ILE A 38 -0.05 -2.21 21.44
C ILE A 38 1.46 -2.13 21.66
N THR A 39 2.05 -3.21 22.12
CA THR A 39 3.51 -3.39 22.16
C THR A 39 3.94 -4.64 21.42
N GLY A 40 4.95 -4.46 20.59
CA GLY A 40 5.60 -5.55 19.90
C GLY A 40 4.73 -6.42 19.03
N ASN A 41 4.67 -7.72 19.35
CA ASN A 41 3.86 -8.70 18.60
C ASN A 41 2.40 -8.74 19.06
N SER A 42 2.00 -7.94 20.04
CA SER A 42 0.58 -7.84 20.38
C SER A 42 -0.19 -7.17 19.23
N THR A 43 -1.46 -7.53 19.12
CA THR A 43 -2.37 -7.03 18.09
C THR A 43 -3.72 -6.71 18.72
N LEU A 44 -4.50 -5.87 18.04
CA LEU A 44 -5.91 -5.65 18.33
C LEU A 44 -6.74 -6.26 17.22
N ILE A 45 -7.78 -7.00 17.59
CA ILE A 45 -8.68 -7.69 16.67
C ILE A 45 -10.06 -7.05 16.78
N SER A 46 -10.71 -6.81 15.64
CA SER A 46 -12.10 -6.35 15.57
C SER A 46 -13.06 -7.34 16.23
N PRO A 47 -14.20 -6.90 16.81
CA PRO A 47 -15.16 -7.77 17.50
C PRO A 47 -15.58 -9.02 16.72
N ASN A 48 -15.80 -8.89 15.41
CA ASN A 48 -16.18 -10.01 14.54
C ASN A 48 -14.99 -10.81 13.98
N GLN A 49 -13.77 -10.49 14.40
CA GLN A 49 -12.51 -11.12 13.97
C GLN A 49 -12.22 -11.01 12.46
N THR A 50 -12.78 -10.03 11.76
CA THR A 50 -12.50 -9.82 10.32
C THR A 50 -11.17 -9.11 10.12
N PHE A 51 -10.91 -8.08 10.91
CA PHE A 51 -9.72 -7.24 10.83
C PHE A 51 -8.86 -7.34 12.08
N GLU A 52 -7.56 -7.20 11.89
CA GLU A 52 -6.53 -7.16 12.92
C GLU A 52 -5.56 -6.02 12.62
N ILE A 53 -5.02 -5.40 13.68
CA ILE A 53 -4.05 -4.31 13.58
C ILE A 53 -2.84 -4.57 14.47
N GLY A 54 -1.65 -4.23 13.99
CA GLY A 54 -0.40 -4.38 14.73
C GLY A 54 0.83 -4.02 13.93
N PHE A 55 2.00 -4.41 14.45
CA PHE A 55 3.28 -4.21 13.80
C PHE A 55 3.63 -5.35 12.83
N PHE A 56 4.26 -5.00 11.71
CA PHE A 56 4.71 -5.98 10.71
C PHE A 56 5.95 -5.51 9.94
N THR A 57 6.62 -6.46 9.29
CA THR A 57 7.67 -6.23 8.30
C THR A 57 7.24 -6.83 6.96
N LEU A 58 7.80 -6.33 5.86
CA LEU A 58 7.57 -6.87 4.52
C LEU A 58 8.84 -7.59 4.06
N ASP A 59 8.67 -8.80 3.50
CA ASP A 59 9.71 -9.62 2.84
C ASP A 59 11.08 -9.70 3.54
N GLY A 60 11.07 -9.86 4.87
CA GLY A 60 12.31 -9.97 5.66
C GLY A 60 13.14 -8.67 5.71
N GLY A 61 12.56 -7.54 5.31
CA GLY A 61 13.16 -6.22 5.44
C GLY A 61 13.31 -5.80 6.91
N SER A 62 14.18 -4.81 7.13
CA SER A 62 14.44 -4.23 8.45
C SER A 62 13.46 -3.12 8.86
N ARG A 63 12.56 -2.72 7.96
CA ARG A 63 11.58 -1.66 8.20
C ARG A 63 10.31 -2.23 8.81
N TRP A 64 9.91 -1.62 9.91
CA TRP A 64 8.67 -1.93 10.61
C TRP A 64 7.58 -0.94 10.24
N TYR A 65 6.38 -1.49 10.10
CA TYR A 65 5.17 -0.76 9.77
C TYR A 65 4.11 -1.10 10.80
N PHE A 66 3.15 -0.19 10.99
CA PHE A 66 1.97 -0.43 11.79
C PHE A 66 0.76 -0.36 10.86
N GLY A 67 -0.13 -1.34 10.87
CA GLY A 67 -1.20 -1.37 9.87
C GLY A 67 -2.27 -2.41 10.16
N ILE A 68 -3.31 -2.38 9.35
CA ILE A 68 -4.51 -3.22 9.45
C ILE A 68 -4.48 -4.26 8.33
N TRP A 69 -4.82 -5.50 8.64
CA TRP A 69 -4.98 -6.60 7.69
C TRP A 69 -6.22 -7.44 8.02
N TYR A 70 -6.59 -8.35 7.12
CA TYR A 70 -7.64 -9.35 7.39
C TYR A 70 -7.11 -10.44 8.32
N ALA A 71 -7.75 -10.65 9.47
CA ALA A 71 -7.28 -11.59 10.50
C ALA A 71 -7.41 -13.06 10.04
N SER A 72 -8.49 -13.39 9.33
CA SER A 72 -8.80 -14.77 8.94
C SER A 72 -8.16 -15.22 7.61
N ILE A 73 -7.33 -14.38 6.97
CA ILE A 73 -6.70 -14.70 5.69
C ILE A 73 -5.24 -15.16 5.92
N PRO A 74 -4.86 -16.39 5.49
CA PRO A 74 -3.52 -16.94 5.76
C PRO A 74 -2.38 -16.10 5.19
N ILE A 75 -2.55 -15.58 3.98
CA ILE A 75 -1.58 -14.67 3.34
C ILE A 75 -1.95 -13.24 3.73
N ARG A 76 -1.12 -12.63 4.58
CA ARG A 76 -1.36 -11.28 5.10
C ARG A 76 -1.67 -10.31 3.98
N THR A 77 -2.90 -9.78 4.02
CA THR A 77 -3.39 -8.78 3.07
C THR A 77 -3.61 -7.49 3.83
N TYR A 78 -2.65 -6.57 3.72
CA TYR A 78 -2.71 -5.26 4.36
C TYR A 78 -3.71 -4.36 3.63
N VAL A 79 -4.59 -3.70 4.38
CA VAL A 79 -5.64 -2.81 3.86
C VAL A 79 -5.44 -1.37 4.30
N TRP A 80 -4.59 -1.15 5.28
CA TRP A 80 -4.22 0.17 5.77
C TRP A 80 -2.85 0.12 6.43
N VAL A 81 -2.05 1.17 6.26
CA VAL A 81 -0.71 1.28 6.84
C VAL A 81 -0.56 2.69 7.40
N ALA A 82 -0.30 2.79 8.71
CA ALA A 82 0.14 4.02 9.36
C ALA A 82 1.53 4.41 8.82
N ASN A 83 1.96 5.64 9.06
CA ASN A 83 3.32 6.06 8.72
C ASN A 83 3.62 6.13 7.21
N ARG A 84 2.67 6.63 6.40
CA ARG A 84 2.92 6.84 4.97
C ARG A 84 3.69 8.14 4.68
N ASP A 85 3.47 9.20 5.47
CA ASP A 85 3.90 10.57 5.08
C ASP A 85 4.45 11.51 6.20
N SER A 86 4.22 11.36 7.52
CA SER A 86 4.83 12.25 8.58
C SER A 86 4.41 11.91 10.03
N PRO A 87 5.15 12.31 11.10
CA PRO A 87 4.86 11.98 12.50
C PRO A 87 4.22 13.10 13.38
N SER A 88 3.26 13.91 12.92
CA SER A 88 2.59 14.90 13.78
C SER A 88 1.27 14.39 14.39
N GLY A 89 1.09 14.43 15.74
CA GLY A 89 -0.17 13.97 16.36
C GLY A 89 -0.20 13.45 17.82
N PHE A 90 -1.29 12.77 18.24
CA PHE A 90 -1.57 12.33 19.64
C PHE A 90 -1.47 10.83 19.91
N MET A 91 -2.03 9.95 19.07
CA MET A 91 -1.60 8.54 19.09
C MET A 91 -0.23 8.50 18.43
N THR A 92 0.73 7.86 19.09
CA THR A 92 2.12 7.82 18.65
C THR A 92 2.57 6.39 18.48
N VAL A 93 3.18 6.10 17.34
CA VAL A 93 3.97 4.91 17.12
C VAL A 93 5.42 5.27 17.36
N ARG A 94 6.09 4.60 18.30
CA ARG A 94 7.51 4.82 18.63
C ARG A 94 8.36 3.62 18.31
N ASP A 95 9.62 3.89 17.97
CA ASP A 95 10.68 2.90 17.92
C ASP A 95 11.31 2.64 19.29
N ASP A 96 12.32 1.76 19.30
CA ASP A 96 13.08 1.33 20.47
C ASP A 96 13.90 2.46 21.11
N ALA A 97 14.33 3.44 20.31
CA ALA A 97 15.00 4.65 20.79
C ALA A 97 14.01 5.69 21.35
N GLY A 98 12.71 5.40 21.37
CA GLY A 98 11.66 6.32 21.80
C GLY A 98 11.40 7.44 20.79
N ARG A 99 11.87 7.31 19.55
CA ARG A 99 11.61 8.28 18.47
C ARG A 99 10.22 8.06 17.93
N ASP A 100 9.51 9.15 17.67
CA ASP A 100 8.18 9.10 17.07
C ASP A 100 8.30 8.76 15.58
N LEU A 101 7.77 7.59 15.20
CA LEU A 101 7.71 7.12 13.82
C LEU A 101 6.48 7.67 13.10
N TRP A 102 5.35 7.77 13.79
CA TRP A 102 4.09 8.27 13.23
C TRP A 102 3.17 8.76 14.34
N ARG A 103 2.30 9.73 14.01
CA ARG A 103 1.28 10.23 14.93
C ARG A 103 -0.03 10.66 14.25
N THR A 104 -1.15 10.74 15.01
CA THR A 104 -2.50 11.16 14.52
C THR A 104 -2.84 12.63 14.76
N ASP A 105 -3.38 13.33 13.77
CA ASP A 105 -3.68 14.77 13.80
C ASP A 105 -5.03 15.15 14.44
N ASN A 106 -5.45 14.49 15.52
CA ASN A 106 -6.67 14.86 16.24
C ASN A 106 -6.55 16.20 17.00
N SER A 107 -7.67 16.89 17.24
CA SER A 107 -7.67 18.18 17.95
C SER A 107 -7.60 18.06 19.48
N GLU A 108 -7.95 16.90 20.03
CA GLU A 108 -8.06 16.64 21.47
C GLU A 108 -7.45 15.28 21.80
N PRO A 109 -6.87 15.08 23.01
CA PRO A 109 -6.29 13.80 23.40
C PRO A 109 -7.27 12.63 23.29
N ALA A 110 -6.78 11.51 22.73
CA ALA A 110 -7.49 10.25 22.73
C ALA A 110 -7.26 9.51 24.06
N GLY A 111 -8.31 8.97 24.66
CA GLY A 111 -8.19 8.10 25.85
C GLY A 111 -8.44 6.62 25.55
N ALA A 112 -9.07 6.30 24.41
CA ALA A 112 -9.26 4.92 23.96
C ALA A 112 -9.14 4.77 22.43
N ALA A 113 -8.82 3.56 21.97
CA ALA A 113 -8.80 3.18 20.56
C ALA A 113 -9.61 1.92 20.33
N ARG A 114 -10.34 1.84 19.22
CA ARG A 114 -11.15 0.66 18.84
C ARG A 114 -11.00 0.36 17.35
N LEU A 115 -10.76 -0.90 17.02
CA LEU A 115 -10.85 -1.41 15.65
C LEU A 115 -12.27 -1.91 15.41
N LEU A 116 -12.99 -1.26 14.49
CA LEU A 116 -14.37 -1.62 14.14
C LEU A 116 -14.41 -2.79 13.15
N ASP A 117 -15.56 -3.47 13.07
CA ASP A 117 -15.83 -4.56 12.12
C ASP A 117 -15.77 -4.14 10.65
N THR A 118 -15.81 -2.83 10.37
CA THR A 118 -15.60 -2.25 9.04
C THR A 118 -14.12 -2.15 8.66
N GLY A 119 -13.20 -2.36 9.62
CA GLY A 119 -11.78 -2.10 9.46
C GLY A 119 -11.38 -0.64 9.77
N ASN A 120 -12.31 0.19 10.23
CA ASN A 120 -12.01 1.55 10.67
C ASN A 120 -11.41 1.53 12.08
N LEU A 121 -10.20 2.08 12.23
CA LEU A 121 -9.58 2.32 13.54
C LEU A 121 -10.03 3.69 14.02
N VAL A 122 -10.78 3.75 15.11
CA VAL A 122 -11.26 5.00 15.71
C VAL A 122 -10.56 5.28 17.03
N LEU A 123 -10.21 6.55 17.23
CA LEU A 123 -9.74 7.08 18.51
C LEU A 123 -10.88 7.88 19.16
N LEU A 124 -11.08 7.68 20.46
CA LEU A 124 -12.19 8.24 21.23
C LEU A 124 -11.66 9.15 22.34
N SER A 125 -12.34 10.25 22.59
CA SER A 125 -12.07 11.13 23.73
C SER A 125 -12.47 10.47 25.06
N GLY A 126 -11.73 10.73 26.14
CA GLY A 126 -12.02 10.19 27.47
C GLY A 126 -11.90 8.66 27.53
N ASP A 127 -12.65 8.02 28.43
CA ASP A 127 -12.47 6.60 28.79
C ASP A 127 -13.12 5.61 27.79
N GLY A 128 -13.32 6.01 26.53
CA GLY A 128 -13.84 5.14 25.46
C GLY A 128 -15.34 5.18 25.22
N GLU A 129 -16.07 6.06 25.92
CA GLU A 129 -17.48 6.40 25.65
C GLU A 129 -17.66 7.79 25.03
N GLY A 130 -16.58 8.54 24.83
CA GLY A 130 -16.64 9.87 24.25
C GLY A 130 -16.76 9.88 22.72
N ARG A 131 -16.64 11.07 22.15
CA ARG A 131 -16.74 11.28 20.69
C ARG A 131 -15.52 10.73 19.95
N VAL A 132 -15.70 10.41 18.67
CA VAL A 132 -14.59 10.12 17.76
C VAL A 132 -13.77 11.40 17.58
N VAL A 133 -12.46 11.30 17.86
CA VAL A 133 -11.50 12.39 17.68
C VAL A 133 -10.59 12.17 16.47
N TRP A 134 -10.44 10.92 16.02
CA TRP A 134 -9.69 10.53 14.83
C TRP A 134 -10.22 9.21 14.27
N GLU A 135 -10.11 9.00 12.97
CA GLU A 135 -10.43 7.71 12.33
C GLU A 135 -9.51 7.39 11.15
N SER A 136 -9.15 6.12 10.95
CA SER A 136 -8.25 5.71 9.86
C SER A 136 -8.88 5.88 8.49
N PHE A 137 -10.21 5.86 8.40
CA PHE A 137 -10.96 6.09 7.16
C PHE A 137 -10.84 7.53 6.64
N ASP A 138 -10.42 8.49 7.45
CA ASP A 138 -10.04 9.83 6.98
C ASP A 138 -8.68 9.88 6.29
N HIS A 139 -7.84 8.86 6.51
CA HIS A 139 -6.48 8.75 5.98
C HIS A 139 -6.32 7.41 5.23
N PRO A 140 -7.07 7.18 4.14
CA PRO A 140 -7.07 5.90 3.45
C PRO A 140 -5.72 5.59 2.82
N ALA A 141 -5.43 4.30 2.67
CA ALA A 141 -4.19 3.83 2.06
C ALA A 141 -4.30 3.67 0.53
N ASP A 142 -3.88 2.54 0.00
CA ASP A 142 -4.09 2.07 -1.38
C ASP A 142 -5.39 1.30 -1.57
N THR A 143 -6.04 0.93 -0.46
CA THR A 143 -7.24 0.09 -0.44
C THR A 143 -8.49 0.89 -0.08
N TRP A 144 -9.55 0.69 -0.86
CA TRP A 144 -10.90 1.14 -0.57
C TRP A 144 -11.74 -0.04 -0.05
N LEU A 145 -12.05 0.02 1.25
CA LEU A 145 -12.88 -0.97 1.95
C LEU A 145 -14.37 -0.62 1.95
N PRO A 146 -15.25 -1.62 2.16
CA PRO A 146 -16.63 -1.38 2.54
C PRO A 146 -16.78 -0.46 3.75
N GLY A 147 -17.65 0.55 3.63
CA GLY A 147 -17.86 1.57 4.66
C GLY A 147 -16.93 2.79 4.58
N LEU A 148 -15.82 2.72 3.84
CA LEU A 148 -15.00 3.90 3.52
C LEU A 148 -15.68 4.70 2.41
N SER A 149 -15.86 6.00 2.60
CA SER A 149 -16.39 6.89 1.56
C SER A 149 -15.27 7.74 0.94
N VAL A 150 -15.02 7.57 -0.36
CA VAL A 150 -14.12 8.45 -1.12
C VAL A 150 -14.76 9.84 -1.25
N SER A 151 -13.98 10.90 -1.01
CA SER A 151 -14.47 12.28 -0.99
C SER A 151 -13.42 13.23 -1.59
N ARG A 152 -13.67 14.54 -1.58
CA ARG A 152 -12.70 15.55 -2.05
C ARG A 152 -11.36 15.49 -1.32
N ARG A 153 -11.36 15.08 -0.05
CA ARG A 153 -10.17 15.02 0.81
C ARG A 153 -9.67 13.58 1.03
N ARG A 154 -10.54 12.58 0.86
CA ARG A 154 -10.22 11.16 1.03
C ARG A 154 -9.85 10.57 -0.32
N ILE A 155 -8.54 10.55 -0.62
CA ILE A 155 -7.95 10.07 -1.87
C ILE A 155 -7.25 8.73 -1.60
N ILE A 156 -7.53 7.71 -2.43
CA ILE A 156 -6.85 6.41 -2.32
C ILE A 156 -5.55 6.51 -3.11
N THR A 157 -4.42 6.13 -2.52
CA THR A 157 -3.10 6.28 -3.14
C THR A 157 -2.33 4.98 -3.06
N SER A 158 -1.86 4.52 -4.22
CA SER A 158 -1.06 3.30 -4.38
C SER A 158 0.14 3.26 -3.44
N TRP A 159 0.61 2.05 -3.17
CA TRP A 159 1.96 1.84 -2.65
C TRP A 159 2.99 2.15 -3.75
N ARG A 160 4.19 2.52 -3.34
CA ARG A 160 5.32 2.74 -4.26
C ARG A 160 5.72 1.47 -5.00
N SER A 161 5.67 0.32 -4.32
CA SER A 161 5.84 -0.99 -4.92
C SER A 161 5.19 -2.07 -4.04
N PRO A 162 5.09 -3.33 -4.51
CA PRO A 162 4.52 -4.42 -3.71
C PRO A 162 5.21 -4.68 -2.36
N VAL A 163 6.44 -4.18 -2.17
CA VAL A 163 7.22 -4.36 -0.94
C VAL A 163 7.54 -3.04 -0.22
N ASP A 164 7.10 -1.91 -0.78
CA ASP A 164 7.31 -0.58 -0.21
C ASP A 164 5.96 0.15 -0.11
N PRO A 165 5.34 0.18 1.09
CA PRO A 165 4.03 0.77 1.31
C PRO A 165 4.05 2.29 1.43
N SER A 166 5.23 2.92 1.23
CA SER A 166 5.31 4.37 1.09
C SER A 166 4.44 4.85 -0.07
N ARG A 167 4.07 6.13 -0.03
CA ARG A 167 3.19 6.74 -1.02
C ARG A 167 3.74 6.54 -2.45
N GLY A 168 2.95 5.88 -3.27
CA GLY A 168 3.19 5.63 -4.68
C GLY A 168 2.71 6.77 -5.57
N PRO A 169 2.96 6.67 -6.88
CA PRO A 169 2.71 7.77 -7.82
C PRO A 169 1.26 7.83 -8.33
N TYR A 170 0.48 6.77 -8.13
CA TYR A 170 -0.89 6.65 -8.64
C TYR A 170 -1.93 6.86 -7.55
N SER A 171 -2.99 7.60 -7.86
CA SER A 171 -4.10 7.87 -6.95
C SER A 171 -5.45 7.73 -7.63
N LEU A 172 -6.48 7.34 -6.87
CA LEU A 172 -7.90 7.41 -7.23
C LEU A 172 -8.56 8.53 -6.42
N ARG A 173 -9.24 9.46 -7.11
CA ARG A 173 -9.97 10.55 -6.46
C ARG A 173 -11.27 10.89 -7.20
N LEU A 174 -12.10 11.73 -6.60
CA LEU A 174 -13.21 12.38 -7.31
C LEU A 174 -12.67 13.45 -8.27
N LYS A 175 -13.12 13.41 -9.51
CA LYS A 175 -12.70 14.29 -10.60
C LYS A 175 -13.23 15.72 -10.44
N PRO A 176 -12.37 16.71 -10.17
CA PRO A 176 -12.79 18.11 -10.08
C PRO A 176 -13.19 18.66 -11.47
N PRO A 177 -13.95 19.78 -11.53
CA PRO A 177 -14.52 20.53 -10.42
C PRO A 177 -15.90 20.02 -9.97
N ASN A 178 -16.54 19.16 -10.77
CA ASN A 178 -17.92 18.73 -10.53
C ASN A 178 -18.01 17.54 -9.58
N TYR A 179 -16.92 16.79 -9.40
CA TYR A 179 -16.80 15.61 -8.51
C TYR A 179 -17.80 14.49 -8.81
N GLY A 180 -18.39 14.45 -10.01
CA GLY A 180 -19.43 13.49 -10.39
C GLY A 180 -18.89 12.15 -10.92
N GLU A 181 -17.58 12.03 -11.08
CA GLU A 181 -16.88 10.84 -11.57
C GLU A 181 -15.65 10.60 -10.69
N PHE A 182 -15.16 9.37 -10.65
CA PHE A 182 -13.80 9.08 -10.19
C PHE A 182 -12.80 9.12 -11.35
N GLU A 183 -11.58 9.55 -11.05
CA GLU A 183 -10.44 9.55 -11.96
C GLU A 183 -9.21 8.90 -11.31
N LEU A 184 -8.42 8.23 -12.15
CA LEU A 184 -7.08 7.79 -11.83
C LEU A 184 -6.07 8.80 -12.35
N ILE A 185 -5.15 9.19 -11.46
CA ILE A 185 -4.16 10.24 -11.70
C ILE A 185 -2.75 9.76 -11.38
N TYR A 186 -1.77 10.37 -12.05
CA TYR A 186 -0.34 10.26 -11.78
C TYR A 186 0.19 11.59 -11.24
N GLU A 187 0.94 11.55 -10.14
CA GLU A 187 1.34 12.76 -9.38
C GLU A 187 2.85 12.88 -9.10
N ASN A 188 3.68 11.92 -9.53
CA ASN A 188 5.09 11.90 -9.16
C ASN A 188 5.99 12.69 -10.13
N GLY A 189 6.61 13.77 -9.65
CA GLY A 189 7.55 14.59 -10.43
C GLY A 189 6.88 15.48 -11.49
N VAL A 190 5.56 15.67 -11.41
CA VAL A 190 4.77 16.49 -12.35
C VAL A 190 4.22 17.74 -11.66
N LEU A 191 4.10 18.85 -12.40
CA LEU A 191 3.61 20.13 -11.86
C LEU A 191 2.12 20.09 -11.51
N SER A 192 1.35 19.25 -12.19
CA SER A 192 -0.07 19.03 -11.94
C SER A 192 -0.42 17.56 -12.16
N PRO A 193 -1.39 17.01 -11.42
CA PRO A 193 -1.83 15.62 -11.60
C PRO A 193 -2.29 15.33 -13.02
N ILE A 194 -1.78 14.24 -13.61
CA ILE A 194 -2.13 13.83 -14.97
C ILE A 194 -3.20 12.74 -14.88
N THR A 195 -4.37 13.03 -15.45
CA THR A 195 -5.46 12.04 -15.54
C THR A 195 -5.23 11.13 -16.72
N TYR A 196 -5.24 9.83 -16.49
CA TYR A 196 -5.09 8.82 -17.56
C TYR A 196 -6.31 7.92 -17.70
N TRP A 197 -7.22 7.93 -16.72
CA TRP A 197 -8.49 7.20 -16.81
C TRP A 197 -9.56 7.81 -15.92
N SER A 198 -10.82 7.68 -16.33
CA SER A 198 -11.97 8.05 -15.51
C SER A 198 -13.10 7.06 -15.66
N THR A 199 -13.87 6.90 -14.58
CA THR A 199 -15.10 6.11 -14.54
C THR A 199 -16.16 6.58 -15.53
N GLY A 200 -16.13 7.84 -15.95
CA GLY A 200 -17.18 8.44 -16.78
C GLY A 200 -18.46 8.72 -15.99
N ASN A 201 -19.49 9.22 -16.67
CA ASN A 201 -20.69 9.74 -16.01
C ASN A 201 -21.48 8.66 -15.24
N TRP A 202 -22.09 9.06 -14.13
CA TRP A 202 -23.07 8.25 -13.42
C TRP A 202 -24.38 8.18 -14.21
N THR A 203 -24.85 6.98 -14.51
CA THR A 203 -26.06 6.72 -15.32
C THR A 203 -27.32 6.48 -14.48
N GLY A 204 -27.19 6.43 -13.15
CA GLY A 204 -28.28 6.13 -12.21
C GLY A 204 -28.05 4.82 -11.45
N ASP A 205 -27.44 3.84 -12.12
CA ASP A 205 -27.12 2.50 -11.60
C ASP A 205 -25.61 2.18 -11.63
N ARG A 206 -24.86 2.78 -12.57
CA ARG A 206 -23.42 2.57 -12.74
C ARG A 206 -22.69 3.79 -13.31
N PHE A 207 -21.36 3.75 -13.24
CA PHE A 207 -20.51 4.60 -14.08
C PHE A 207 -20.34 3.99 -15.48
N THR A 208 -20.35 4.82 -16.53
CA THR A 208 -20.27 4.34 -17.93
C THR A 208 -19.04 3.50 -18.24
N GLY A 209 -17.90 3.83 -17.62
CA GLY A 209 -16.61 3.15 -17.79
C GLY A 209 -16.36 2.00 -16.82
N VAL A 210 -17.37 1.60 -16.03
CA VAL A 210 -17.31 0.45 -15.11
C VAL A 210 -18.58 -0.41 -15.27
N PRO A 211 -18.76 -1.08 -16.43
CA PRO A 211 -19.93 -1.91 -16.70
C PRO A 211 -20.12 -3.05 -15.69
N GLU A 212 -19.05 -3.47 -15.01
CA GLU A 212 -19.05 -4.52 -13.99
C GLU A 212 -19.90 -4.16 -12.76
N MET A 213 -20.26 -2.89 -12.58
CA MET A 213 -21.21 -2.46 -11.53
C MET A 213 -22.62 -3.00 -11.73
N THR A 214 -22.94 -3.48 -12.92
CA THR A 214 -24.24 -4.13 -13.21
C THR A 214 -24.37 -5.54 -12.62
N VAL A 215 -23.34 -6.03 -11.92
CA VAL A 215 -23.29 -7.40 -11.36
C VAL A 215 -23.65 -7.38 -9.87
N PRO A 216 -24.94 -7.48 -9.50
CA PRO A 216 -25.43 -7.14 -8.16
C PRO A 216 -25.04 -8.15 -7.06
N TYR A 217 -24.56 -9.35 -7.44
CA TYR A 217 -24.24 -10.42 -6.49
C TYR A 217 -22.89 -10.22 -5.80
N ILE A 218 -22.00 -9.37 -6.34
CA ILE A 218 -20.66 -9.13 -5.77
C ILE A 218 -20.68 -7.91 -4.84
N TYR A 219 -21.41 -6.86 -5.20
CA TYR A 219 -21.54 -5.65 -4.40
C TYR A 219 -22.82 -4.87 -4.73
N THR A 220 -23.29 -4.09 -3.77
CA THR A 220 -24.29 -3.04 -4.01
C THR A 220 -23.67 -1.72 -3.60
N PHE A 221 -23.29 -0.91 -4.58
CA PHE A 221 -22.97 0.49 -4.30
C PHE A 221 -24.28 1.24 -4.08
N ARG A 222 -24.49 1.81 -2.90
CA ARG A 222 -25.50 2.85 -2.71
C ARG A 222 -24.78 4.20 -2.69
N PHE A 223 -24.91 4.91 -3.80
CA PHE A 223 -24.62 6.33 -3.86
C PHE A 223 -25.89 7.07 -3.45
N ASP A 224 -26.05 7.39 -2.17
CA ASP A 224 -27.19 8.20 -1.72
C ASP A 224 -27.21 9.57 -2.43
N LYS A 225 -26.02 10.04 -2.81
CA LYS A 225 -25.68 11.08 -3.79
C LYS A 225 -24.39 10.63 -4.50
N PRO A 226 -24.03 11.13 -5.70
CA PRO A 226 -22.81 10.72 -6.42
C PRO A 226 -21.48 10.92 -5.64
N PHE A 227 -21.52 11.44 -4.41
CA PHE A 227 -20.39 11.87 -3.59
C PHE A 227 -20.23 11.11 -2.26
N THR A 228 -21.11 10.16 -1.94
CA THR A 228 -21.01 9.33 -0.73
C THR A 228 -21.25 7.88 -1.09
N PRO A 229 -20.22 7.17 -1.58
CA PRO A 229 -20.37 5.74 -1.79
C PRO A 229 -20.44 5.06 -0.43
N THR A 230 -21.61 4.51 -0.12
CA THR A 230 -21.76 3.58 1.00
C THR A 230 -21.78 2.18 0.40
N LEU A 231 -20.69 1.44 0.60
CA LEU A 231 -20.59 0.05 0.14
C LEU A 231 -21.25 -0.84 1.20
N ILE A 232 -22.39 -1.44 0.86
CA ILE A 232 -23.11 -2.36 1.73
C ILE A 232 -22.53 -3.76 1.55
N LEU A 233 -22.03 -4.33 2.66
CA LEU A 233 -21.44 -5.67 2.71
C LEU A 233 -22.47 -6.73 2.31
N ARG A 234 -22.11 -7.52 1.29
CA ARG A 234 -22.65 -8.85 0.99
C ARG A 234 -21.72 -9.89 1.66
N PRO A 235 -22.08 -11.18 1.78
CA PRO A 235 -21.32 -12.16 2.60
C PRO A 235 -19.86 -12.43 2.13
N PHE A 236 -19.40 -11.82 1.05
CA PHE A 236 -18.04 -12.01 0.52
C PHE A 236 -17.17 -10.79 0.85
N LEU A 237 -15.95 -11.04 1.34
CA LEU A 237 -14.96 -9.99 1.52
C LEU A 237 -14.58 -9.43 0.13
N THR A 238 -14.75 -8.13 -0.05
CA THR A 238 -14.42 -7.41 -1.28
C THR A 238 -13.61 -6.16 -0.96
N ARG A 239 -12.71 -5.79 -1.85
CA ARG A 239 -11.89 -4.56 -1.74
C ARG A 239 -11.52 -4.04 -3.12
N PHE A 240 -11.35 -2.74 -3.23
CA PHE A 240 -10.72 -2.11 -4.40
C PHE A 240 -9.32 -1.64 -4.01
N VAL A 241 -8.34 -1.81 -4.90
CA VAL A 241 -6.96 -1.39 -4.66
C VAL A 241 -6.44 -0.62 -5.84
N VAL A 242 -5.83 0.53 -5.56
CA VAL A 242 -4.99 1.24 -6.53
C VAL A 242 -3.61 0.59 -6.47
N ASP A 243 -3.32 -0.28 -7.43
CA ASP A 243 -2.09 -1.05 -7.48
C ASP A 243 -0.89 -0.15 -7.77
N SER A 244 0.31 -0.52 -7.28
CA SER A 244 1.58 0.16 -7.58
C SER A 244 1.92 0.23 -9.09
N SER A 245 1.21 -0.53 -9.91
CA SER A 245 1.31 -0.54 -11.35
C SER A 245 0.34 0.44 -12.05
N GLY A 246 -0.52 1.14 -11.29
CA GLY A 246 -1.42 2.19 -11.78
C GLY A 246 -2.81 1.72 -12.20
N GLU A 247 -3.17 0.47 -11.90
CA GLU A 247 -4.51 -0.05 -12.13
C GLU A 247 -5.36 0.03 -10.86
N LEU A 248 -6.62 0.39 -11.00
CA LEU A 248 -7.65 0.11 -10.01
C LEU A 248 -8.12 -1.34 -10.20
N ARG A 249 -7.95 -2.18 -9.19
CA ARG A 249 -8.36 -3.60 -9.23
C ARG A 249 -9.40 -3.89 -8.16
N GLN A 250 -10.43 -4.65 -8.51
CA GLN A 250 -11.36 -5.22 -7.53
C GLN A 250 -10.95 -6.67 -7.20
N TYR A 251 -10.89 -6.98 -5.92
CA TYR A 251 -10.68 -8.34 -5.42
C TYR A 251 -11.87 -8.83 -4.61
N THR A 252 -12.24 -10.09 -4.81
CA THR A 252 -13.21 -10.82 -3.97
C THR A 252 -12.55 -12.05 -3.37
N TRP A 253 -12.73 -12.27 -2.08
CA TRP A 253 -12.18 -13.44 -1.39
C TRP A 253 -12.99 -14.69 -1.69
N SER A 254 -12.33 -15.76 -2.14
CA SER A 254 -12.92 -17.07 -2.30
C SER A 254 -12.46 -17.98 -1.16
N ALA A 255 -13.41 -18.35 -0.29
CA ALA A 255 -13.14 -19.31 0.78
C ALA A 255 -12.79 -20.70 0.24
N GLN A 256 -13.32 -21.08 -0.93
CA GLN A 256 -13.07 -22.40 -1.54
C GLN A 256 -11.61 -22.55 -2.01
N SER A 257 -11.07 -21.51 -2.65
CA SER A 257 -9.69 -21.51 -3.15
C SER A 257 -8.70 -20.89 -2.16
N SER A 258 -9.18 -20.32 -1.05
CA SER A 258 -8.38 -19.56 -0.08
C SER A 258 -7.50 -18.51 -0.75
N SER A 259 -8.07 -17.81 -1.73
CA SER A 259 -7.36 -16.83 -2.55
C SER A 259 -8.22 -15.62 -2.88
N TRP A 260 -7.55 -14.49 -3.13
CA TRP A 260 -8.17 -13.32 -3.73
C TRP A 260 -8.34 -13.53 -5.23
N ASN A 261 -9.58 -13.47 -5.70
CA ASN A 261 -9.88 -13.46 -7.13
C ASN A 261 -9.98 -12.01 -7.60
N MET A 262 -9.15 -11.64 -8.58
CA MET A 262 -9.26 -10.36 -9.28
C MET A 262 -10.49 -10.41 -10.19
N PHE A 263 -11.49 -9.59 -9.90
CA PHE A 263 -12.76 -9.59 -10.62
C PHE A 263 -12.71 -8.70 -11.86
N TRP A 264 -12.13 -7.50 -11.74
CA TRP A 264 -11.80 -6.62 -12.87
C TRP A 264 -10.67 -5.67 -12.52
N SER A 265 -10.05 -5.10 -13.55
CA SER A 265 -9.07 -4.02 -13.45
C SER A 265 -9.36 -2.90 -14.45
N ARG A 266 -9.01 -1.66 -14.08
CA ARG A 266 -9.06 -0.49 -14.95
C ARG A 266 -7.79 0.34 -14.81
N PRO A 267 -7.23 0.89 -15.90
CA PRO A 267 -7.58 0.63 -17.30
C PRO A 267 -7.30 -0.83 -17.71
N GLU A 268 -8.04 -1.36 -18.70
CA GLU A 268 -7.75 -2.69 -19.28
C GLU A 268 -6.51 -2.64 -20.16
N ASP A 269 -6.37 -1.57 -20.95
CA ASP A 269 -5.15 -1.26 -21.68
C ASP A 269 -4.07 -0.79 -20.70
N LEU A 270 -3.07 -1.65 -20.48
CA LEU A 270 -1.94 -1.38 -19.59
C LEU A 270 -1.06 -0.23 -20.11
N CYS A 271 -1.03 0.02 -21.41
CA CYS A 271 -0.30 1.13 -22.01
C CYS A 271 -1.02 2.47 -21.90
N GLY A 272 -2.33 2.43 -21.64
CA GLY A 272 -3.11 3.60 -21.23
C GLY A 272 -2.75 4.12 -19.82
N VAL A 273 -2.03 3.34 -19.01
CA VAL A 273 -1.54 3.80 -17.70
C VAL A 273 -0.34 4.73 -17.88
N TYR A 274 -0.46 5.96 -17.39
CA TYR A 274 0.61 6.94 -17.49
C TYR A 274 1.89 6.47 -16.78
N ALA A 275 3.05 6.67 -17.42
CA ALA A 275 4.36 6.31 -16.89
C ALA A 275 4.54 4.83 -16.47
N ARG A 276 3.75 3.91 -17.05
CA ARG A 276 3.81 2.47 -16.75
C ARG A 276 5.20 1.86 -16.92
N CYS A 277 5.90 2.22 -17.99
CA CYS A 277 7.22 1.67 -18.35
C CYS A 277 8.39 2.54 -17.89
N GLY A 278 8.12 3.61 -17.16
CA GLY A 278 9.13 4.51 -16.62
C GLY A 278 9.95 5.21 -17.70
N ASP A 279 11.02 5.88 -17.27
CA ASP A 279 11.85 6.67 -18.16
C ASP A 279 12.58 5.78 -19.16
N MET A 280 12.52 6.20 -20.44
CA MET A 280 13.15 5.51 -21.57
C MET A 280 12.61 4.09 -21.84
N GLY A 281 11.43 3.77 -21.30
CA GLY A 281 10.67 2.57 -21.61
C GLY A 281 9.58 2.84 -22.65
N LEU A 282 9.39 1.90 -23.58
CA LEU A 282 8.30 1.86 -24.55
C LEU A 282 7.25 0.85 -24.08
N CYS A 283 5.98 1.24 -24.08
CA CYS A 283 4.89 0.32 -23.82
C CYS A 283 4.43 -0.39 -25.10
N ARG A 284 4.27 -1.71 -25.05
CA ARG A 284 3.70 -2.54 -26.12
C ARG A 284 2.63 -3.45 -25.56
N GLU A 285 1.47 -3.46 -26.21
CA GLU A 285 0.34 -4.34 -25.84
C GLU A 285 0.63 -5.82 -26.12
N GLU A 286 1.56 -6.12 -27.03
CA GLU A 286 1.89 -7.47 -27.44
C GLU A 286 2.90 -8.15 -26.50
N GLY A 287 2.41 -8.89 -25.50
CA GLY A 287 3.20 -9.83 -24.71
C GLY A 287 2.88 -9.87 -23.21
N LEU A 288 3.49 -10.81 -22.49
CA LEU A 288 3.35 -10.96 -21.02
C LEU A 288 4.02 -9.81 -20.24
N ARG A 289 4.90 -9.04 -20.89
CA ARG A 289 5.62 -7.90 -20.32
C ARG A 289 5.38 -6.69 -21.21
N PRO A 290 4.62 -5.69 -20.76
CA PRO A 290 4.22 -4.59 -21.62
C PRO A 290 5.33 -3.56 -21.85
N CYS A 291 6.54 -3.72 -21.30
CA CYS A 291 7.58 -2.70 -21.30
C CYS A 291 8.88 -3.19 -21.92
N ASP A 292 9.31 -2.51 -22.99
CA ASP A 292 10.60 -2.67 -23.65
C ASP A 292 11.48 -1.43 -23.42
N CYS A 293 12.80 -1.59 -23.44
CA CYS A 293 13.70 -0.43 -23.43
C CYS A 293 13.80 0.18 -24.83
N LEU A 294 13.91 1.51 -24.91
CA LEU A 294 14.26 2.16 -26.17
C LEU A 294 15.60 1.65 -26.72
N PRO A 295 15.79 1.61 -28.06
CA PRO A 295 17.07 1.21 -28.65
C PRO A 295 18.26 1.99 -28.04
N GLY A 296 19.31 1.26 -27.63
CA GLY A 296 20.47 1.85 -26.95
C GLY A 296 20.33 1.96 -25.43
N PHE A 297 19.21 1.53 -24.85
CA PHE A 297 18.99 1.46 -23.41
C PHE A 297 18.80 0.02 -22.96
N ALA A 298 19.22 -0.26 -21.72
CA ALA A 298 19.00 -1.54 -21.06
C ALA A 298 18.26 -1.32 -19.74
N PRO A 299 17.51 -2.31 -19.23
CA PRO A 299 16.91 -2.22 -17.90
C PRO A 299 17.99 -1.88 -16.89
N ALA A 300 17.76 -0.88 -16.03
CA ALA A 300 18.70 -0.60 -14.95
C ALA A 300 18.84 -1.87 -14.10
N THR A 301 20.04 -2.45 -14.11
CA THR A 301 20.37 -3.53 -13.20
C THR A 301 20.42 -2.95 -11.79
N ARG A 302 19.58 -3.47 -10.91
CA ARG A 302 19.67 -3.10 -9.52
C ARG A 302 20.88 -3.74 -8.89
N SER A 303 21.73 -2.94 -8.25
CA SER A 303 22.42 -3.42 -7.07
C SER A 303 21.35 -3.88 -6.06
N ARG A 304 21.57 -5.08 -5.54
CA ARG A 304 20.72 -5.83 -4.61
C ARG A 304 19.99 -4.92 -3.61
N GLY A 305 18.65 -4.81 -3.69
CA GLY A 305 17.86 -4.30 -2.56
C GLY A 305 16.60 -3.48 -2.79
N THR A 306 16.06 -3.28 -3.99
CA THR A 306 14.71 -2.69 -4.12
C THR A 306 13.92 -3.37 -5.25
N PRO A 307 12.59 -3.50 -5.15
CA PRO A 307 11.74 -3.80 -6.31
C PRO A 307 11.01 -2.53 -6.72
N THR A 308 11.10 -2.17 -7.99
CA THR A 308 10.24 -1.18 -8.64
C THR A 308 9.51 -1.93 -9.71
N THR A 309 8.23 -1.66 -9.83
CA THR A 309 7.34 -2.15 -10.88
C THR A 309 7.55 -1.43 -12.22
N SER A 310 8.61 -0.62 -12.33
CA SER A 310 9.15 -0.16 -13.60
C SER A 310 10.68 -0.15 -13.57
N PRO A 311 11.37 -0.81 -14.53
CA PRO A 311 12.80 -0.61 -14.70
C PRO A 311 12.99 0.77 -15.34
N ALA A 312 13.64 1.70 -14.64
CA ALA A 312 14.25 2.83 -15.35
C ALA A 312 15.28 2.24 -16.32
N ALA A 313 15.31 2.65 -17.58
CA ALA A 313 16.34 2.17 -18.49
C ALA A 313 17.59 3.05 -18.36
N ALA A 314 18.76 2.44 -18.27
CA ALA A 314 20.04 3.13 -18.27
C ALA A 314 20.64 3.10 -19.68
N ALA A 315 21.38 4.15 -20.05
CA ALA A 315 22.10 4.18 -21.33
C ALA A 315 23.07 2.98 -21.40
N SER A 316 23.02 2.23 -22.50
CA SER A 316 23.82 1.01 -22.70
C SER A 316 25.31 1.28 -22.93
N THR A 317 25.77 2.52 -22.82
CA THR A 317 27.14 2.89 -23.14
C THR A 317 28.06 2.65 -21.94
N ARG A 318 28.86 1.57 -21.99
CA ARG A 318 30.19 1.61 -21.37
C ARG A 318 30.95 2.73 -22.06
N LEU A 319 30.98 3.92 -21.46
CA LEU A 319 31.97 4.94 -21.76
C LEU A 319 33.33 4.37 -21.36
N GLY A 320 33.92 3.57 -22.24
CA GLY A 320 35.36 3.35 -22.22
C GLY A 320 36.01 4.71 -22.37
N ALA A 321 36.84 5.08 -21.39
CA ALA A 321 37.67 6.27 -21.46
C ALA A 321 38.49 6.21 -22.75
N ALA A 322 38.08 6.97 -23.77
CA ALA A 322 38.91 7.24 -24.94
C ALA A 322 39.95 8.28 -24.51
N VAL A 323 41.15 7.80 -24.17
CA VAL A 323 42.34 8.64 -24.06
C VAL A 323 42.57 9.26 -25.44
N ALA A 324 42.68 10.59 -25.49
CA ALA A 324 42.99 11.33 -26.71
C ALA A 324 44.35 10.86 -27.27
N ALA A 325 44.34 10.20 -28.42
CA ALA A 325 45.55 9.95 -29.19
C ALA A 325 45.90 11.23 -29.96
N THR A 326 46.89 11.97 -29.46
CA THR A 326 47.58 13.03 -30.19
C THR A 326 48.17 12.46 -31.49
N THR A 327 47.73 13.01 -32.62
CA THR A 327 48.31 12.78 -33.94
C THR A 327 49.75 13.29 -33.98
N THR A 328 50.72 12.39 -34.06
CA THR A 328 52.06 12.69 -34.53
C THR A 328 52.16 12.35 -36.02
N ALA A 329 52.31 13.39 -36.83
CA ALA A 329 52.66 13.28 -38.24
C ALA A 329 54.09 12.74 -38.39
N ALA A 330 54.30 11.87 -39.37
CA ALA A 330 55.64 11.51 -39.88
C ALA A 330 55.65 11.66 -41.41
N PRO A 331 56.80 12.03 -42.01
CA PRO A 331 56.86 12.69 -43.32
C PRO A 331 56.97 11.72 -44.50
N ALA A 332 56.81 12.31 -45.68
CA ALA A 332 56.78 11.71 -47.01
C ALA A 332 58.03 10.93 -47.42
N ILE A 333 57.81 9.92 -48.27
CA ILE A 333 58.63 9.57 -49.44
C ILE A 333 57.66 9.37 -50.61
#